data_AF-A0A160FPE2-F1
#
_entry.id   AF-A0A160FPE2-F1
#
_cell.length_a   1.000
_cell.length_b   1.000
_cell.length_c   1.000
_cell.angle_alpha   90.00
_cell.angle_beta   90.00
_cell.angle_gamma   90.00
#
_symmetry.space_group_name_H-M   'P 1'
#
loop_
_entity.id
_entity.type
_entity.pdbx_description
1 polymer ?
#
loop_
_entity_poly.entity_id
_entity_poly.type
_entity_poly.pdbx_seq_one_letter_code
_entity_poly.pdbx_strand_id
1 'polypeptide(L)'
;MNKQELIDAVAGQTGASKAQTGETLDTLLEVIKKSVSKGDAVQLIGFGSFGSGKRAARTGRNPKTGETIKIPAAKTVKFTAGKAFKDAVNKR
;
A
#
# COMPACT_ATOMS: atom_id res chain seq x y z
N MET A 1 10.12 12.73 4.28
CA MET A 1 8.90 12.27 4.95
C MET A 1 9.01 10.77 5.27
N ASN A 2 9.49 10.47 6.47
CA ASN A 2 9.38 9.15 7.11
C ASN A 2 8.08 9.05 7.94
N LYS A 3 7.86 7.94 8.66
CA LYS A 3 6.63 7.74 9.46
C LYS A 3 6.48 8.77 10.59
N GLN A 4 7.55 9.11 11.31
CA GLN A 4 7.50 10.09 12.39
C GLN A 4 7.21 11.49 11.86
N GLU A 5 7.87 11.88 10.77
CA GLU A 5 7.62 13.14 10.07
C GLU A 5 6.17 13.23 9.56
N LEU A 6 5.59 12.12 9.10
CA LEU A 6 4.19 12.05 8.71
C LEU A 6 3.23 12.23 9.90
N ILE A 7 3.52 11.58 11.04
CA ILE A 7 2.73 11.75 12.27
C ILE A 7 2.74 13.21 12.72
N ASP A 8 3.92 13.83 12.71
CA ASP A 8 4.08 15.23 13.09
C ASP A 8 3.30 16.16 12.15
N ALA A 9 3.36 15.93 10.84
CA ALA A 9 2.64 16.72 9.85
C ALA A 9 1.11 16.58 9.97
N VAL A 10 0.61 15.37 10.25
CA VAL A 10 -0.83 15.12 10.43
C VAL A 10 -1.31 15.69 11.76
N ALA A 11 -0.57 15.48 12.85
CA ALA A 11 -0.90 16.03 14.17
C ALA A 11 -0.95 17.57 14.11
N GLY A 12 0.02 18.21 13.45
CA GLY A 12 0.07 19.66 13.29
C GLY A 12 -1.10 20.24 12.48
N GLN A 13 -1.66 19.49 11.52
CA GLN A 13 -2.82 19.93 10.73
C GLN A 13 -4.17 19.64 11.39
N THR A 14 -4.24 18.57 12.19
CA THR A 14 -5.50 18.11 12.80
C THR A 14 -5.70 18.62 14.23
N GLY A 15 -4.63 19.08 14.88
CA GLY A 15 -4.63 19.43 16.30
C GLY A 15 -4.67 18.21 17.23
N ALA A 16 -4.64 16.99 16.70
CA ALA A 16 -4.59 15.77 17.50
C ALA A 16 -3.22 15.57 18.14
N SER A 17 -3.18 14.81 19.24
CA SER A 17 -1.90 14.45 19.86
C SER A 17 -1.06 13.56 18.93
N LYS A 18 0.27 13.66 19.01
CA LYS A 18 1.18 12.78 18.26
C LYS A 18 0.95 11.30 18.58
N ALA A 19 0.67 10.99 19.84
CA ALA A 19 0.37 9.62 20.29
C ALA A 19 -0.87 9.06 19.59
N GLN A 20 -1.99 9.79 19.66
CA GLN A 20 -3.25 9.40 19.01
C GLN A 20 -3.10 9.33 17.49
N THR A 21 -2.35 10.26 16.89
CA THR A 21 -2.08 10.27 15.45
C THR A 21 -1.27 9.04 15.03
N GLY A 22 -0.25 8.67 15.81
CA GLY A 22 0.53 7.46 15.59
C GLY A 22 -0.32 6.19 15.66
N GLU A 23 -1.12 6.06 16.71
CA GLU A 23 -2.04 4.92 16.89
C GLU A 23 -3.07 4.83 15.75
N THR A 24 -3.62 5.97 15.33
CA THR A 24 -4.58 6.04 14.22
C THR A 24 -3.94 5.58 12.92
N LEU A 25 -2.72 6.04 12.62
CA LEU A 25 -2.00 5.65 11.41
C LEU A 25 -1.68 4.15 11.40
N ASP A 26 -1.22 3.61 12.53
CA ASP A 26 -0.95 2.17 12.66
C ASP A 26 -2.21 1.33 12.48
N THR A 27 -3.29 1.72 13.14
CA THR A 27 -4.59 1.06 13.03
C THR A 27 -5.11 1.10 11.59
N LEU A 28 -5.01 2.24 10.92
CA LEU A 28 -5.40 2.39 9.51
C LEU A 28 -4.64 1.38 8.62
N LEU A 29 -3.32 1.31 8.77
CA LEU A 29 -2.48 0.39 7.99
C LEU A 29 -2.81 -1.08 8.28
N GLU A 30 -3.10 -1.42 9.54
CA GLU A 30 -3.55 -2.78 9.89
C GLU A 30 -4.89 -3.13 9.26
N VAL A 31 -5.87 -2.23 9.33
CA VAL A 31 -7.21 -2.46 8.77
C VAL A 31 -7.10 -2.67 7.26
N ILE A 32 -6.33 -1.84 6.55
CA ILE A 32 -6.08 -2.01 5.10
C ILE A 32 -5.47 -3.39 4.81
N LYS A 33 -4.42 -3.79 5.56
CA LYS A 33 -3.77 -5.10 5.39
C LYS A 33 -4.76 -6.25 5.61
N LYS A 34 -5.58 -6.18 6.66
CA LYS A 34 -6.58 -7.21 7.02
C LYS A 34 -7.69 -7.32 5.99
N SER A 35 -8.18 -6.20 5.45
CA SER A 35 -9.21 -6.22 4.40
C SER A 35 -8.66 -6.80 3.09
N VAL A 36 -7.48 -6.33 2.64
CA VAL A 36 -6.89 -6.78 1.38
C VAL A 36 -6.48 -8.25 1.43
N SER A 37 -6.04 -8.76 2.58
CA SER A 37 -5.68 -10.19 2.72
C SER A 37 -6.90 -11.12 2.59
N LYS A 38 -8.09 -10.65 2.98
CA LYS A 38 -9.37 -11.34 2.77
C LYS A 38 -9.86 -11.30 1.32
N GLY A 39 -9.28 -10.42 0.51
CA GLY A 39 -9.67 -10.23 -0.89
C GLY A 39 -10.52 -8.98 -1.13
N ASP A 40 -10.87 -8.26 -0.06
CA ASP A 40 -11.66 -7.04 -0.16
C ASP A 40 -10.82 -5.89 -0.71
N ALA A 41 -11.47 -4.98 -1.44
CA ALA A 41 -10.85 -3.74 -1.89
C ALA A 41 -11.11 -2.63 -0.88
N VAL A 42 -10.08 -1.82 -0.60
CA VAL A 42 -10.22 -0.60 0.21
C VAL A 42 -10.06 0.61 -0.71
N GLN A 43 -11.13 1.40 -0.84
CA GLN A 43 -11.15 2.58 -1.71
C GLN A 43 -11.12 3.86 -0.87
N LEU A 44 -10.13 4.71 -1.14
CA LEU A 44 -10.00 6.05 -0.58
C LEU A 44 -10.19 7.04 -1.73
N ILE A 45 -11.40 7.57 -1.88
CA ILE A 45 -11.79 8.42 -3.02
C ILE A 45 -10.81 9.61 -3.13
N GLY A 46 -10.36 9.89 -4.35
CA GLY A 46 -9.34 10.91 -4.63
C GLY A 46 -7.90 10.43 -4.45
N PHE A 47 -7.61 9.63 -3.41
CA PHE A 47 -6.26 9.14 -3.15
C PHE A 47 -5.90 7.89 -3.95
N GLY A 48 -6.72 6.85 -3.86
CA GLY A 48 -6.48 5.58 -4.56
C GLY A 48 -7.20 4.39 -3.93
N SER A 49 -6.93 3.21 -4.49
CA SER A 49 -7.53 1.95 -4.03
C SER A 49 -6.48 0.87 -3.79
N PHE A 50 -6.60 0.18 -2.65
CA PHE A 50 -5.86 -1.02 -2.33
C PHE A 50 -6.69 -2.25 -2.67
N GLY A 51 -6.05 -3.29 -3.18
CA GLY A 51 -6.71 -4.55 -3.46
C GLY A 51 -5.73 -5.69 -3.62
N SER A 52 -6.26 -6.90 -3.75
CA SER A 52 -5.48 -8.08 -4.06
C SER A 52 -5.40 -8.31 -5.57
N GLY A 53 -4.28 -8.85 -6.03
CA GLY A 53 -4.06 -9.29 -7.41
C GLY A 53 -3.69 -10.76 -7.43
N LYS A 54 -3.65 -11.32 -8.65
CA LYS A 54 -3.13 -12.67 -8.89
C LYS A 54 -1.93 -12.58 -9.82
N ARG A 55 -0.87 -13.28 -9.47
CA ARG A 55 0.31 -13.48 -10.31
C ARG A 55 0.33 -14.94 -10.73
N ALA A 56 0.30 -15.17 -12.04
CA ALA A 56 0.38 -16.52 -12.60
C ALA A 56 1.73 -17.16 -12.30
N ALA A 57 1.74 -18.50 -12.23
CA ALA A 57 2.98 -19.26 -12.18
C ALA A 57 3.81 -18.97 -13.43
N ARG A 58 5.12 -18.85 -13.25
CA ARG A 58 6.04 -18.56 -14.36
C ARG A 58 7.38 -19.22 -14.13
N THR A 59 8.13 -19.38 -15.21
CA THR A 59 9.49 -19.86 -15.15
C THR A 59 10.45 -18.69 -14.88
N GLY A 60 11.39 -18.86 -13.96
CA GLY A 60 12.47 -17.93 -13.67
C GLY A 60 13.83 -18.62 -13.71
N ARG A 61 14.89 -17.87 -13.40
CA ARG A 61 16.24 -18.42 -13.22
C ARG A 61 16.77 -18.13 -11.83
N ASN A 62 17.48 -19.10 -11.26
CA ASN A 62 18.24 -18.89 -10.02
C ASN A 62 19.40 -17.92 -10.32
N PRO A 63 19.50 -16.76 -9.64
CA PRO A 63 20.56 -15.79 -9.91
C PRO A 63 21.96 -16.30 -9.54
N LYS A 64 22.08 -17.34 -8.70
CA LYS A 64 23.38 -17.91 -8.30
C LYS A 64 23.83 -19.07 -9.20
N THR A 65 22.90 -19.92 -9.66
CA THR A 65 23.24 -21.14 -10.41
C THR A 65 22.84 -21.09 -11.88
N GLY A 66 22.01 -20.12 -12.30
CA GLY A 66 21.50 -20.01 -13.66
C GLY A 66 20.40 -21.02 -14.02
N GLU A 67 20.13 -21.98 -13.13
CA GLU A 67 19.14 -23.03 -13.35
C GLU A 67 17.72 -22.48 -13.46
N THR A 68 16.93 -23.16 -14.28
CA THR A 68 15.53 -22.83 -14.51
C THR A 68 14.68 -23.27 -13.31
N ILE A 69 14.01 -22.31 -12.66
CA ILE A 69 13.16 -22.57 -11.49
C ILE A 69 11.70 -22.25 -11.81
N LYS A 70 10.78 -23.09 -11.30
CA LYS A 70 9.34 -22.84 -11.41
C LYS A 70 8.90 -21.94 -10.25
N ILE A 71 8.41 -20.75 -10.55
CA ILE A 71 7.87 -19.81 -9.56
C ILE A 71 6.35 -20.05 -9.48
N PRO A 72 5.80 -20.45 -8.33
CA PRO A 72 4.38 -20.74 -8.19
C PRO A 72 3.52 -19.48 -8.37
N ALA A 73 2.24 -19.68 -8.67
CA ALA A 73 1.27 -18.60 -8.65
C ALA A 73 1.14 -18.04 -7.23
N ALA A 74 0.93 -16.73 -7.12
CA ALA A 74 0.84 -16.05 -5.83
C ALA A 74 -0.24 -14.97 -5.84
N LYS A 75 -0.82 -14.70 -4.67
CA LYS A 75 -1.59 -13.47 -4.45
C LYS A 75 -0.62 -12.30 -4.34
N THR A 76 -0.95 -11.20 -4.99
CA THR A 76 -0.18 -9.95 -4.91
C THR A 76 -1.02 -8.86 -4.26
N VAL A 77 -0.36 -7.80 -3.81
CA VAL A 77 -1.03 -6.57 -3.40
C VAL A 77 -0.93 -5.57 -4.54
N LYS A 78 -2.01 -4.84 -4.79
CA LYS A 78 -2.06 -3.76 -5.78
C LYS A 78 -2.53 -2.48 -5.10
N PHE A 79 -1.84 -1.39 -5.39
CA PHE A 79 -2.33 -0.04 -5.16
C PHE A 79 -2.56 0.65 -6.50
N THR A 80 -3.72 1.28 -6.67
CA THR A 80 -4.05 2.07 -7.85
C THR A 80 -4.26 3.51 -7.41
N ALA A 81 -3.37 4.41 -7.83
CA ALA A 81 -3.50 5.83 -7.52
C ALA A 81 -4.77 6.41 -8.17
N GLY A 82 -5.53 7.17 -7.37
CA GLY A 82 -6.72 7.90 -7.81
C GLY A 82 -6.37 9.06 -8.72
N LYS A 83 -7.37 9.60 -9.43
CA LYS A 83 -7.19 10.73 -10.34
C LYS A 83 -6.64 11.96 -9.60
N ALA A 84 -7.25 12.37 -8.49
CA ALA A 84 -6.82 13.56 -7.76
C ALA A 84 -5.37 13.47 -7.27
N PHE A 85 -4.92 12.29 -6.83
CA PHE A 85 -3.51 12.11 -6.47
C PHE A 85 -2.57 12.21 -7.68
N LYS A 86 -2.93 11.59 -8.81
CA LYS A 86 -2.14 11.73 -10.06
C LYS A 86 -2.08 13.17 -10.56
N ASP A 87 -3.18 13.90 -10.47
CA ASP A 87 -3.28 15.29 -10.89
C ASP A 87 -2.39 16.19 -10.01
N ALA A 88 -2.44 16.01 -8.68
CA ALA A 88 -1.59 16.73 -7.73
C ALA A 88 -0.08 16.51 -7.99
N VAL A 89 0.32 15.31 -8.43
CA VAL A 89 1.72 15.01 -8.78
C VAL A 89 2.10 15.62 -10.13
N ASN A 90 1.22 15.56 -11.12
CA ASN A 90 1.50 16.03 -12.48
C ASN A 90 1.23 17.54 -12.69
N LYS A 91 0.71 18.25 -11.68
CA LYS A 91 0.31 19.66 -11.76
C LYS A 91 -0.61 19.96 -12.96
N ARG A 92 -1.58 19.08 -13.20
CA ARG A 92 -2.62 19.23 -14.23
C ARG A 92 -3.99 19.36 -13.61
#